data_AF-A0A7V7ZLQ8-F1
#
_entry.id   AF-A0A7V7ZLQ8-F1
#
_cell.length_a   1.000
_cell.length_b   1.000
_cell.length_c   1.000
_cell.angle_alpha   90.00
_cell.angle_beta   90.00
_cell.angle_gamma   90.00
#
_symmetry.space_group_name_H-M   'P 1'
#
loop_
_entity.id
_entity.type
_entity.pdbx_description
1 polymer ?
#
loop_
_entity_poly.entity_id
_entity_poly.type
_entity_poly.pdbx_seq_one_letter_code
_entity_poly.pdbx_strand_id
1 'polypeptide(L)'
;MSNGYDDFSMLTTFFSQLVSTVPLLVIWIIGLVLSLTRMGQDRRYQLTAVAFGIFLLAGLAGSFSGVLIASVAARSDITTASWVIGLFGLAIMAVNCVGWVLLLLALFRRPAPVDA
;
A
#
# COMPACT_ATOMS: atom_id res chain seq x y z
N MET A 1 -24.08 1.27 27.33
CA MET A 1 -22.69 0.75 27.51
C MET A 1 -22.23 -0.06 26.29
N SER A 2 -22.42 0.46 25.05
CA SER A 2 -22.12 -0.26 23.80
C SER A 2 -20.73 0.04 23.21
N ASN A 3 -20.20 1.25 23.44
CA ASN A 3 -19.04 1.75 22.69
C ASN A 3 -17.73 0.95 22.89
N GLY A 4 -17.53 0.33 24.07
CA GLY A 4 -16.27 -0.37 24.36
C GLY A 4 -16.07 -1.69 23.59
N TYR A 5 -17.16 -2.38 23.25
CA TYR A 5 -17.09 -3.61 22.45
C TYR A 5 -16.83 -3.31 20.97
N ASP A 6 -17.42 -2.23 20.46
CA ASP A 6 -17.25 -1.79 19.08
C ASP A 6 -15.80 -1.34 18.82
N ASP A 7 -15.24 -0.52 19.71
CA ASP A 7 -13.85 -0.04 19.60
C ASP A 7 -12.84 -1.20 19.67
N PHE A 8 -13.05 -2.16 20.57
CA PHE A 8 -12.19 -3.33 20.68
C PHE A 8 -12.24 -4.20 19.41
N SER A 9 -13.43 -4.39 18.82
CA SER A 9 -13.59 -5.15 17.57
C SER A 9 -12.95 -4.48 16.34
N MET A 10 -12.96 -3.15 16.29
CA MET A 10 -12.28 -2.39 15.23
C MET A 10 -10.77 -2.48 15.37
N LEU A 11 -10.26 -2.41 16.61
CA LEU A 11 -8.83 -2.59 16.89
C LEU A 11 -8.34 -4.00 16.54
N THR A 12 -9.06 -5.04 16.93
CA THR A 12 -8.67 -6.43 16.58
C THR A 12 -8.68 -6.66 15.08
N THR A 13 -9.65 -6.09 14.37
CA THR A 13 -9.72 -6.16 12.89
C THR A 13 -8.52 -5.45 12.26
N PHE A 14 -8.18 -4.25 12.75
CA PHE A 14 -6.99 -3.52 12.29
C PHE A 14 -5.71 -4.32 12.51
N PHE A 15 -5.47 -4.82 13.73
CA PHE A 15 -4.26 -5.57 14.04
C PHE A 15 -4.19 -6.90 13.30
N SER A 16 -5.30 -7.60 13.12
CA SER A 16 -5.34 -8.83 12.32
C SER A 16 -4.96 -8.56 10.87
N GLN A 17 -5.49 -7.51 10.26
CA GLN A 17 -5.14 -7.12 8.90
C GLN A 17 -3.68 -6.64 8.81
N LEU A 18 -3.22 -5.85 9.77
CA LEU A 18 -1.84 -5.39 9.84
C LEU A 18 -0.86 -6.58 9.93
N VAL A 19 -1.11 -7.53 10.83
CA VAL A 19 -0.27 -8.74 10.99
C VAL A 19 -0.25 -9.56 9.71
N SER A 20 -1.39 -9.67 9.01
CA SER A 20 -1.46 -10.37 7.73
C SER A 20 -0.65 -9.67 6.62
N THR A 21 -0.50 -8.34 6.68
CA THR A 21 0.27 -7.55 5.72
C THR A 21 1.74 -7.37 6.10
N VAL A 22 2.15 -7.69 7.34
CA VAL A 22 3.54 -7.57 7.80
C VAL A 22 4.56 -8.22 6.84
N PRO A 23 4.39 -9.48 6.37
CA PRO A 23 5.38 -10.09 5.47
C PRO A 23 5.59 -9.29 4.19
N LEU A 24 4.50 -8.76 3.63
CA LEU A 24 4.51 -7.96 2.42
C LEU A 24 5.17 -6.59 2.68
N LEU A 25 4.83 -5.94 3.80
CA LEU A 25 5.43 -4.67 4.22
C LEU A 25 6.95 -4.82 4.44
N VAL A 26 7.39 -5.92 5.03
CA VAL A 26 8.82 -6.21 5.23
C VAL A 26 9.55 -6.29 3.88
N ILE A 27 8.99 -6.98 2.88
CA ILE A 27 9.56 -7.05 1.53
C ILE A 27 9.70 -5.64 0.93
N TRP A 28 8.66 -4.81 1.05
CA TRP A 28 8.69 -3.43 0.54
C TRP A 28 9.69 -2.55 1.28
N ILE A 29 9.81 -2.68 2.60
CA ILE A 29 10.80 -1.96 3.41
C ILE A 29 12.21 -2.35 2.98
N ILE A 30 12.50 -3.65 2.82
CA ILE A 30 13.82 -4.12 2.37
C ILE A 30 14.14 -3.57 0.98
N GLY A 31 13.19 -3.66 0.04
CA GLY A 31 13.34 -3.11 -1.32
C GLY A 31 13.57 -1.60 -1.33
N LEU A 32 12.87 -0.86 -0.46
CA LEU A 32 13.03 0.57 -0.26
C LEU A 32 14.43 0.91 0.28
N VAL A 33 14.88 0.24 1.35
CA VAL A 33 16.20 0.46 1.94
C VAL A 33 17.32 0.17 0.94
N LEU A 34 17.24 -0.94 0.20
CA LEU A 34 18.20 -1.27 -0.85
C LEU A 34 18.21 -0.25 -1.99
N SER A 35 17.04 0.29 -2.35
CA SER A 35 16.93 1.33 -3.37
C SER A 35 17.50 2.68 -2.90
N LEU A 36 17.23 3.07 -1.65
CA LEU A 36 17.71 4.31 -1.05
C LEU A 36 19.23 4.31 -0.87
N THR A 37 19.82 3.19 -0.43
CA THR A 37 21.28 3.05 -0.28
C THR A 37 22.05 3.16 -1.61
N ARG A 38 21.39 2.90 -2.75
CA ARG A 38 21.98 3.00 -4.10
C ARG A 38 21.45 4.19 -4.91
N MET A 39 20.69 5.08 -4.28
CA MET A 39 19.99 6.20 -4.94
C MET A 39 20.94 7.20 -5.64
N GLY A 40 22.19 7.29 -5.19
CA GLY A 40 23.22 8.14 -5.79
C GLY A 40 23.92 7.57 -7.04
N GLN A 41 23.65 6.32 -7.42
CA GLN A 41 24.34 5.66 -8.54
C GLN A 41 23.58 5.78 -9.87
N ASP A 42 22.25 5.66 -9.84
CA ASP A 42 21.41 5.67 -11.05
C ASP A 42 19.98 6.14 -10.71
N ARG A 43 19.36 6.87 -11.63
CA ARG A 43 17.95 7.32 -11.57
C ARG A 43 16.97 6.13 -11.45
N ARG A 44 17.37 4.93 -11.83
CA ARG A 44 16.59 3.70 -11.60
C ARG A 44 16.31 3.42 -10.14
N TYR A 45 17.31 3.60 -9.29
CA TYR A 45 17.17 3.36 -7.86
C TYR A 45 16.22 4.38 -7.20
N GLN A 46 16.10 5.58 -7.77
CA GLN A 46 15.09 6.56 -7.37
C GLN A 46 13.68 6.08 -7.75
N LEU A 47 13.50 5.56 -8.96
CA LEU A 47 12.21 5.04 -9.42
C LEU A 47 11.78 3.79 -8.65
N THR A 48 12.71 2.88 -8.33
CA THR A 48 12.39 1.73 -7.46
C THR A 48 12.08 2.17 -6.04
N ALA A 49 12.79 3.15 -5.48
CA ALA A 49 12.48 3.69 -4.16
C ALA A 49 11.07 4.29 -4.12
N VAL A 50 10.68 5.06 -5.14
CA VAL A 50 9.33 5.61 -5.25
C VAL A 50 8.29 4.48 -5.40
N ALA A 51 8.55 3.46 -6.23
CA ALA A 51 7.65 2.33 -6.39
C ALA A 51 7.44 1.55 -5.07
N PHE A 52 8.52 1.24 -4.35
CA PHE A 52 8.45 0.58 -3.04
C PHE A 52 7.78 1.45 -1.99
N GLY A 53 8.01 2.77 -2.01
CA GLY A 53 7.30 3.72 -1.16
C GLY A 53 5.80 3.73 -1.42
N ILE A 54 5.38 3.69 -2.69
CA ILE A 54 3.97 3.59 -3.09
C ILE A 54 3.37 2.27 -2.60
N PHE A 55 4.05 1.13 -2.77
CA PHE A 55 3.55 -0.15 -2.30
C PHE A 55 3.44 -0.23 -0.77
N LEU A 56 4.38 0.40 -0.06
CA LEU A 56 4.37 0.48 1.40
C LEU A 56 3.18 1.33 1.89
N LEU A 57 2.97 2.50 1.29
CA LEU A 57 1.81 3.35 1.59
C LEU A 57 0.49 2.67 1.22
N ALA A 58 0.43 1.97 0.09
CA ALA A 58 -0.76 1.21 -0.32
C ALA A 58 -1.07 0.05 0.64
N GLY A 59 -0.05 -0.67 1.13
CA GLY A 59 -0.21 -1.73 2.13
C GLY A 59 -0.72 -1.20 3.47
N LEU A 60 -0.23 -0.04 3.92
CA LEU A 60 -0.73 0.65 5.10
C LEU A 60 -2.17 1.13 4.90
N ALA A 61 -2.46 1.78 3.77
CA ALA A 61 -3.81 2.23 3.42
C ALA A 61 -4.81 1.07 3.33
N GLY A 62 -4.40 -0.09 2.82
CA GLY A 62 -5.20 -1.31 2.82
C GLY A 62 -5.52 -1.81 4.23
N SER A 63 -4.59 -1.71 5.17
CA SER A 63 -4.83 -2.07 6.58
C SER A 63 -5.79 -1.09 7.28
N PHE A 64 -5.75 0.19 6.91
CA PHE A 64 -6.73 1.19 7.34
C PHE A 64 -8.10 1.00 6.70
N SER A 65 -8.16 0.41 5.49
CA SER A 65 -9.40 0.16 4.78
C SER A 65 -10.34 -0.74 5.56
N GLY A 66 -9.84 -1.77 6.25
CA GLY A 66 -10.70 -2.64 7.07
C GLY A 66 -11.46 -1.91 8.16
N VAL A 67 -10.82 -0.94 8.81
CA VAL A 67 -11.44 -0.09 9.84
C VAL A 67 -12.46 0.86 9.22
N LEU A 68 -12.12 1.45 8.09
CA LEU A 68 -13.01 2.37 7.37
C LEU A 68 -14.25 1.63 6.84
N ILE A 69 -14.07 0.42 6.34
CA ILE A 69 -15.15 -0.45 5.88
C ILE A 69 -16.04 -0.90 7.05
N ALA A 70 -15.45 -1.33 8.17
CA ALA A 70 -16.19 -1.72 9.36
C ALA A 70 -17.01 -0.54 9.94
N SER A 71 -16.43 0.65 9.98
CA SER A 71 -17.11 1.85 10.49
C SER A 71 -18.22 2.35 9.56
N VAL A 72 -18.05 2.25 8.24
CA VAL A 72 -19.10 2.58 7.26
C VAL A 72 -20.22 1.54 7.30
N ALA A 73 -19.91 0.25 7.35
CA ALA A 73 -20.91 -0.82 7.45
C ALA A 73 -21.73 -0.73 8.76
N ALA A 74 -21.15 -0.23 9.85
CA ALA A 74 -21.85 -0.04 11.12
C ALA A 74 -22.83 1.15 11.11
N ARG A 75 -22.69 2.11 10.17
CA ARG A 75 -23.45 3.37 10.16
C ARG A 75 -24.31 3.60 8.91
N SER A 76 -24.19 2.74 7.90
CA SER A 76 -24.78 2.96 6.56
C SER A 76 -25.57 1.75 6.08
N ASP A 77 -26.51 1.98 5.17
CA ASP A 77 -27.16 0.90 4.42
C ASP A 77 -26.13 0.11 3.59
N ILE A 78 -26.39 -1.20 3.45
CA ILE A 78 -25.50 -2.17 2.77
C ILE A 78 -25.06 -1.66 1.39
N THR A 79 -25.98 -1.09 0.61
CA THR A 79 -25.70 -0.56 -0.73
C THR A 79 -24.65 0.55 -0.70
N THR A 80 -24.77 1.51 0.21
CA THR A 80 -23.84 2.63 0.35
C THR A 80 -22.47 2.13 0.82
N ALA A 81 -22.45 1.20 1.77
CA ALA A 81 -21.21 0.58 2.22
C ALA A 81 -20.49 -0.14 1.07
N SER A 82 -21.20 -0.91 0.24
CA SER A 82 -20.63 -1.60 -0.93
C SER A 82 -20.01 -0.63 -1.95
N TRP A 83 -20.65 0.49 -2.24
CA TRP A 83 -20.09 1.50 -3.15
C TRP A 83 -18.81 2.14 -2.59
N VAL A 84 -18.79 2.48 -1.30
CA VAL A 84 -17.61 3.06 -0.65
C VAL A 84 -16.45 2.06 -0.63
N ILE A 85 -16.72 0.80 -0.29
CA ILE A 85 -15.74 -0.30 -0.35
C ILE A 85 -15.18 -0.44 -1.77
N GLY A 86 -16.05 -0.46 -2.79
CA GLY A 86 -15.67 -0.63 -4.18
C GLY A 86 -14.81 0.50 -4.71
N LEU A 87 -15.18 1.76 -4.43
CA LEU A 87 -14.41 2.94 -4.81
C LEU A 87 -13.04 2.97 -4.14
N PHE A 88 -12.97 2.63 -2.86
CA PHE A 88 -11.70 2.54 -2.13
C PHE A 88 -10.81 1.44 -2.71
N GLY A 89 -11.38 0.26 -2.99
CA GLY A 89 -10.67 -0.85 -3.64
C GLY A 89 -10.11 -0.48 -5.01
N LEU A 90 -10.90 0.21 -5.84
CA LEU A 90 -10.44 0.73 -7.14
C LEU A 90 -9.28 1.73 -6.99
N ALA A 91 -9.35 2.63 -6.00
CA ALA A 91 -8.28 3.57 -5.73
C ALA A 91 -6.98 2.88 -5.31
N ILE A 92 -7.03 1.89 -4.41
CA ILE A 92 -5.85 1.08 -4.04
C ILE A 92 -5.29 0.36 -5.27
N MET A 93 -6.15 -0.23 -6.10
CA MET A 93 -5.72 -0.95 -7.29
C MET A 93 -5.05 -0.03 -8.31
N ALA A 94 -5.57 1.18 -8.51
CA ALA A 94 -4.94 2.19 -9.34
C ALA A 94 -3.55 2.59 -8.82
N VAL A 95 -3.42 2.81 -7.51
CA VAL A 95 -2.13 3.10 -6.86
C VAL A 95 -1.13 1.96 -7.04
N ASN A 96 -1.58 0.70 -6.86
CA ASN A 96 -0.75 -0.47 -7.12
C ASN A 96 -0.33 -0.59 -8.58
N CYS A 97 -1.22 -0.32 -9.53
CA CYS A 97 -0.88 -0.28 -10.95
C CYS A 97 0.22 0.76 -11.23
N VAL A 98 0.12 1.96 -10.66
CA VAL A 98 1.17 2.99 -10.80
C VAL A 98 2.50 2.51 -10.21
N GLY A 99 2.47 1.90 -9.02
CA GLY A 99 3.65 1.30 -8.40
C GLY A 99 4.32 0.25 -9.29
N TRP A 100 3.53 -0.66 -9.89
CA TRP A 100 4.03 -1.69 -10.81
C TRP A 100 4.61 -1.09 -12.08
N VAL A 101 3.94 -0.10 -12.68
CA VAL A 101 4.45 0.58 -13.87
C VAL A 101 5.80 1.24 -13.57
N LEU A 102 5.94 1.92 -12.43
CA LEU A 102 7.21 2.53 -12.02
C LEU A 102 8.30 1.50 -11.78
N LEU A 103 7.98 0.37 -11.15
CA LEU A 103 8.92 -0.72 -10.91
C LEU A 103 9.39 -1.34 -12.24
N LEU A 104 8.47 -1.58 -13.18
CA LEU A 104 8.80 -2.08 -14.51
C LEU A 104 9.66 -1.08 -15.30
N LEU A 105 9.32 0.21 -15.26
CA LEU A 105 10.14 1.25 -15.90
C LEU A 105 11.55 1.32 -15.30
N ALA A 106 11.69 1.08 -14.00
CA ALA A 106 12.99 1.04 -13.35
C ALA A 106 13.81 -0.19 -13.75
N LEU A 107 13.17 -1.36 -13.88
CA LEU A 107 13.83 -2.62 -14.27
C LEU A 107 14.22 -2.66 -15.74
N PHE A 108 13.35 -2.18 -16.63
CA PHE A 108 13.52 -2.32 -18.09
C PHE A 108 14.14 -1.10 -18.78
N ARG A 109 14.39 0.01 -18.06
CA ARG A 109 15.22 1.08 -18.60
C ARG A 109 16.64 0.53 -18.83
N ARG A 110 17.09 0.53 -20.08
CA ARG A 110 18.48 0.14 -20.43
C ARG A 110 19.48 1.14 -19.83
N PRO A 111 20.71 0.70 -19.49
CA PRO A 111 21.81 1.62 -19.15
C PRO A 111 21.92 2.65 -20.26
N ALA A 112 21.86 3.93 -19.87
CA ALA A 112 22.39 4.95 -20.77
C ALA A 112 23.81 4.48 -21.10
N PRO A 113 24.18 4.40 -22.39
CA PRO A 113 25.55 4.06 -22.75
C PRO A 113 26.47 5.00 -21.99
N VAL A 114 27.38 4.41 -21.21
CA VAL A 114 28.48 5.15 -20.62
C VAL A 114 29.35 5.50 -21.81
N ASP A 115 29.27 6.75 -22.27
CA ASP A 115 30.14 7.25 -23.32
C ASP A 115 31.59 6.98 -22.88
N ALA A 116 32.25 6.12 -23.65
CA ALA A 116 33.62 5.64 -23.44
C ALA A 116 34.64 6.61 -24.06
#